data_AF-A0A953P3Z6-F1
#
_entry.id   AF-A0A953P3Z6-F1
#
_cell.length_a   1.000
_cell.length_b   1.000
_cell.length_c   1.000
_cell.angle_alpha   90.00
_cell.angle_beta   90.00
_cell.angle_gamma   90.00
#
_symmetry.space_group_name_H-M   'P 1'
#
loop_
_entity.id
_entity.type
_entity.pdbx_description
1 polymer ?
#
loop_
_entity_poly.entity_id
_entity_poly.type
_entity_poly.pdbx_seq_one_letter_code
_entity_poly.pdbx_strand_id
1 'polypeptide(L)'
;MRVAYVILVLVFLLLPAVSNAGEKRIVPAEEAVGHVLKWVKPDYPSVARVAHLQGDVVLQVSISKTGDVSNVRVKSGHPFLVQPAVDAIQGWLFRPFEVEGKAAAVEALIKIQFPPGDSPEEIKEAPEKLAEFSSVISACQEKLRDEKPVEAEPICRKAIALASELAPHRQLERVDAFQQTGHAFFLQKKFAEALENYQQELQYASQAVEHGVEIAAAHRHVANALWGTGRKEEARVEYEQAEIIYAEAEANANSPFLQNGYAKNRKAVMLDHAALLRQMGQNEEAEFLEKQAAAIVIKETVRE
;
A
#
# COMPACT_ATOMS: atom_id res chain seq x y z
N MET A 1 -83.86 -12.09 -47.59
CA MET A 1 -82.66 -11.70 -48.36
C MET A 1 -81.81 -10.83 -47.42
N ARG A 2 -80.79 -11.36 -46.72
CA ARG A 2 -79.35 -11.36 -47.13
C ARG A 2 -78.98 -10.03 -47.80
N VAL A 3 -78.06 -9.21 -47.30
CA VAL A 3 -76.62 -9.47 -47.19
C VAL A 3 -75.96 -8.45 -46.25
N ALA A 4 -75.00 -8.91 -45.44
CA ALA A 4 -74.05 -8.14 -44.66
C ALA A 4 -72.77 -7.82 -45.48
N TYR A 5 -72.17 -6.66 -45.31
CA TYR A 5 -70.77 -6.34 -45.68
C TYR A 5 -70.24 -5.33 -44.64
N VAL A 6 -69.50 -5.77 -43.63
CA VAL A 6 -68.04 -5.99 -43.57
C VAL A 6 -67.26 -4.67 -43.52
N ILE A 7 -66.86 -4.36 -42.28
CA ILE A 7 -65.86 -3.38 -41.86
C ILE A 7 -64.47 -3.93 -42.22
N LEU A 8 -63.62 -3.14 -42.89
CA LEU A 8 -62.17 -3.29 -42.77
C LEU A 8 -61.45 -1.96 -43.13
N VAL A 9 -61.35 -1.06 -42.17
CA VAL A 9 -60.43 0.08 -42.24
C VAL A 9 -59.12 -0.35 -41.56
N LEU A 10 -58.15 -0.73 -42.39
CA LEU A 10 -56.77 -1.03 -41.98
C LEU A 10 -56.03 0.30 -41.74
N VAL A 11 -56.08 0.81 -40.51
CA VAL A 11 -55.14 1.83 -40.04
C VAL A 11 -53.94 1.10 -39.46
N PHE A 12 -52.89 1.00 -40.27
CA PHE A 12 -51.58 0.51 -39.85
C PHE A 12 -50.93 1.62 -38.99
N LEU A 13 -51.15 1.54 -37.68
CA LEU A 13 -50.39 2.32 -36.70
C LEU A 13 -48.94 1.82 -36.74
N LEU A 14 -48.08 2.53 -37.47
CA LEU A 14 -46.63 2.47 -37.30
C LEU A 14 -46.32 3.05 -35.91
N LEU A 15 -46.35 2.17 -34.90
CA LEU A 15 -45.72 2.45 -33.62
C LEU A 15 -44.21 2.63 -33.89
N PRO A 16 -43.60 3.75 -33.51
CA PRO A 16 -42.15 3.79 -33.43
C PRO A 16 -41.74 2.74 -32.40
N ALA A 17 -40.92 1.78 -32.81
CA ALA A 17 -40.22 0.92 -31.87
C ALA A 17 -39.35 1.82 -30.99
N VAL A 18 -39.87 2.16 -29.81
CA VAL A 18 -39.07 2.74 -28.74
C VAL A 18 -38.06 1.66 -28.38
N SER A 19 -36.86 1.80 -28.91
CA SER A 19 -35.72 0.98 -28.51
C SER A 19 -35.46 1.29 -27.04
N ASN A 20 -35.96 0.42 -26.16
CA ASN A 20 -35.71 0.52 -24.73
C ASN A 20 -34.22 0.19 -24.55
N ALA A 21 -33.39 1.22 -24.46
CA ALA A 21 -31.99 1.08 -24.06
C ALA A 21 -31.98 0.32 -22.73
N GLY A 22 -31.41 -0.90 -22.75
CA GLY A 22 -31.60 -1.93 -21.73
C GLY A 22 -31.50 -1.39 -20.30
N GLU A 23 -32.57 -1.59 -19.55
CA GLU A 23 -32.63 -1.34 -18.13
C GLU A 23 -31.54 -2.19 -17.45
N LYS A 24 -30.56 -1.53 -16.82
CA LYS A 24 -29.46 -2.22 -16.15
C LYS A 24 -30.03 -2.95 -14.94
N ARG A 25 -30.05 -4.29 -14.99
CA ARG A 25 -30.50 -5.11 -13.87
C ARG A 25 -29.58 -4.92 -12.68
N ILE A 26 -30.13 -4.46 -11.56
CA ILE A 26 -29.43 -4.41 -10.29
C ILE A 26 -29.59 -5.77 -9.61
N VAL A 27 -28.49 -6.41 -9.23
CA VAL A 27 -28.50 -7.69 -8.53
C VAL A 27 -28.09 -7.50 -7.06
N PRO A 28 -28.67 -8.27 -6.12
CA PRO A 28 -28.23 -8.29 -4.73
C PRO A 28 -26.75 -8.70 -4.61
N ALA A 29 -26.11 -8.24 -3.54
CA ALA A 29 -24.70 -8.53 -3.29
C ALA A 29 -24.43 -10.03 -3.16
N GLU A 30 -25.31 -10.78 -2.48
CA GLU A 30 -25.13 -12.23 -2.31
C GLU A 30 -25.18 -12.98 -3.66
N GLU A 31 -26.08 -12.58 -4.55
CA GLU A 31 -26.20 -13.15 -5.89
C GLU A 31 -24.93 -12.87 -6.71
N ALA A 32 -24.43 -11.63 -6.66
CA ALA A 32 -23.24 -11.24 -7.39
C ALA A 32 -21.98 -11.98 -6.91
N VAL A 33 -21.80 -12.11 -5.59
CA VAL A 33 -20.66 -12.80 -4.99
C VAL A 33 -20.68 -14.30 -5.32
N GLY A 34 -21.86 -14.94 -5.36
CA GLY A 34 -22.01 -16.34 -5.76
C GLY A 34 -21.59 -16.64 -7.21
N HIS A 35 -21.44 -15.60 -8.03
CA HIS A 35 -20.99 -15.70 -9.43
C HIS A 35 -19.49 -15.48 -9.60
N VAL A 36 -18.70 -15.16 -8.57
CA VAL A 36 -17.27 -14.90 -8.73
C VAL A 36 -16.52 -16.17 -9.17
N LEU A 37 -15.83 -16.09 -10.30
CA LEU A 37 -14.96 -17.13 -10.86
C LEU A 37 -13.48 -16.88 -10.54
N LYS A 38 -13.06 -15.62 -10.58
CA LYS A 38 -11.71 -15.19 -10.20
C LYS A 38 -11.83 -14.09 -9.17
N TRP A 39 -11.20 -14.33 -8.02
CA TRP A 39 -11.09 -13.37 -6.95
C TRP A 39 -9.65 -12.88 -6.85
N VAL A 40 -9.48 -11.56 -6.79
CA VAL A 40 -8.18 -10.91 -6.56
C VAL A 40 -8.24 -10.25 -5.19
N LYS A 41 -7.29 -10.58 -4.33
CA LYS A 41 -7.18 -9.99 -3.00
C LYS A 41 -6.80 -8.51 -3.13
N PRO A 42 -7.48 -7.58 -2.43
CA PRO A 42 -7.03 -6.21 -2.37
C PRO A 42 -5.70 -6.11 -1.65
N ASP A 43 -4.79 -5.35 -2.22
CA ASP A 43 -3.56 -4.99 -1.53
C ASP A 43 -3.91 -4.12 -0.32
N TYR A 44 -3.25 -4.35 0.80
CA TYR A 44 -3.49 -3.57 2.01
C TYR A 44 -2.30 -2.62 2.18
N PRO A 45 -2.42 -1.32 1.90
CA PRO A 45 -1.27 -0.42 1.93
C PRO A 45 -0.54 -0.46 3.28
N SER A 46 0.80 -0.43 3.27
CA SER A 46 1.60 -0.45 4.51
C SER A 46 1.22 0.69 5.44
N VAL A 47 1.00 1.89 4.90
CA VAL A 47 0.50 3.05 5.66
C VAL A 47 -0.84 2.77 6.35
N ALA A 48 -1.73 2.00 5.71
CA ALA A 48 -3.03 1.67 6.27
C ALA A 48 -2.92 0.57 7.33
N ARG A 49 -1.98 -0.37 7.19
CA ARG A 49 -1.64 -1.36 8.23
C ARG A 49 -1.05 -0.69 9.47
N VAL A 50 -0.05 0.19 9.29
CA VAL A 50 0.61 0.92 10.38
C VAL A 50 -0.35 1.87 11.10
N ALA A 51 -1.24 2.53 10.36
CA ALA A 51 -2.25 3.41 10.94
C ALA A 51 -3.51 2.67 11.43
N HIS A 52 -3.51 1.32 11.43
CA HIS A 52 -4.63 0.47 11.81
C HIS A 52 -5.97 0.85 11.14
N LEU A 53 -5.91 1.32 9.89
CA LEU A 53 -7.07 1.74 9.12
C LEU A 53 -7.81 0.51 8.61
N GLN A 54 -9.00 0.26 9.15
CA GLN A 54 -9.85 -0.88 8.83
C GLN A 54 -11.22 -0.42 8.31
N GLY A 55 -11.99 -1.35 7.75
CA GLY A 55 -13.41 -1.14 7.47
C GLY A 55 -13.84 -1.60 6.08
N ASP A 56 -15.10 -1.27 5.77
CA ASP A 56 -15.74 -1.68 4.53
C ASP A 56 -15.56 -0.64 3.44
N VAL A 57 -15.09 -1.06 2.27
CA VAL A 57 -15.22 -0.29 1.03
C VAL A 57 -16.40 -0.84 0.24
N VAL A 58 -17.39 0.02 -0.02
CA VAL A 58 -18.58 -0.34 -0.80
C VAL A 58 -18.44 0.25 -2.20
N LEU A 59 -18.45 -0.63 -3.18
CA LEU A 59 -18.31 -0.31 -4.59
C LEU A 59 -19.60 -0.67 -5.34
N GLN A 60 -20.08 0.23 -6.17
CA GLN A 60 -21.07 -0.08 -7.20
C GLN A 60 -20.31 -0.55 -8.45
N VAL A 61 -20.47 -1.82 -8.80
CA VAL A 61 -19.72 -2.50 -9.86
C VAL A 61 -20.67 -2.81 -11.00
N SER A 62 -20.31 -2.41 -12.23
CA SER A 62 -21.01 -2.82 -13.45
C SER A 62 -20.30 -4.02 -14.06
N ILE A 63 -20.98 -5.15 -14.13
CA ILE A 63 -20.47 -6.41 -14.68
C ILE A 63 -21.01 -6.57 -16.10
N SER A 64 -20.12 -6.86 -17.04
CA SER A 64 -20.45 -7.03 -18.46
C SER A 64 -21.20 -8.35 -18.72
N LYS A 65 -21.72 -8.52 -19.95
CA LYS A 65 -22.33 -9.78 -20.40
C LYS A 65 -21.36 -10.96 -20.40
N THR A 66 -20.05 -10.71 -20.46
CA THR A 66 -18.99 -11.73 -20.43
C THR A 66 -18.50 -12.02 -19.02
N GLY A 67 -18.96 -11.24 -18.02
CA GLY A 67 -18.58 -11.42 -16.62
C GLY A 67 -17.42 -10.54 -16.15
N ASP A 68 -16.86 -9.71 -17.03
CA ASP A 68 -15.79 -8.78 -16.69
C ASP A 68 -16.33 -7.54 -15.95
N VAL A 69 -15.53 -6.98 -15.05
CA VAL A 69 -15.84 -5.69 -14.45
C VAL A 69 -15.61 -4.58 -15.48
N SER A 70 -16.69 -3.90 -15.86
CA SER A 70 -16.69 -2.87 -16.89
C SER A 70 -16.65 -1.45 -16.34
N ASN A 71 -17.13 -1.25 -15.10
CA ASN A 71 -17.10 0.03 -14.41
C ASN A 71 -17.16 -0.16 -12.90
N VAL A 72 -16.55 0.74 -12.15
CA VAL A 72 -16.53 0.75 -10.69
C VAL A 72 -16.81 2.17 -10.21
N ARG A 73 -17.78 2.34 -9.33
CA ARG A 73 -18.07 3.60 -8.64
C ARG A 73 -17.98 3.41 -7.15
N VAL A 74 -17.18 4.23 -6.50
CA VAL A 74 -17.03 4.21 -5.05
C VAL A 74 -18.30 4.79 -4.40
N LYS A 75 -18.87 4.08 -3.44
CA LYS A 75 -20.02 4.56 -2.63
C LYS A 75 -19.60 5.02 -1.25
N SER A 76 -18.72 4.25 -0.61
CA SER A 76 -18.16 4.57 0.70
C SER A 76 -16.87 3.79 0.92
N GLY A 77 -16.02 4.29 1.82
CA GLY A 77 -14.77 3.64 2.19
C GLY A 77 -13.75 4.66 2.67
N HIS A 78 -12.79 4.23 3.49
CA HIS A 78 -11.70 5.11 3.92
C HIS A 78 -10.82 5.48 2.72
N PRO A 79 -10.38 6.74 2.54
CA PRO A 79 -9.61 7.16 1.36
C PRO A 79 -8.38 6.29 1.04
N PHE A 80 -7.68 5.81 2.07
CA PHE A 80 -6.53 4.90 1.94
C PHE A 80 -6.89 3.44 1.55
N LEU A 81 -8.14 3.03 1.69
CA LEU A 81 -8.61 1.68 1.38
C LEU A 81 -9.36 1.62 0.05
N VAL A 82 -9.87 2.76 -0.42
CA VAL A 82 -10.68 2.86 -1.64
C VAL A 82 -9.92 2.43 -2.88
N GLN A 83 -8.73 3.00 -3.13
CA GLN A 83 -7.98 2.67 -4.35
C GLN A 83 -7.58 1.19 -4.43
N PRO A 84 -7.00 0.59 -3.36
CA PRO A 84 -6.69 -0.84 -3.40
C PRO A 84 -7.92 -1.74 -3.60
N ALA A 85 -9.09 -1.35 -3.10
CA ALA A 85 -10.33 -2.06 -3.35
C ALA A 85 -10.77 -1.97 -4.83
N VAL A 86 -10.61 -0.80 -5.45
CA VAL A 86 -10.92 -0.57 -6.87
C VAL A 86 -9.97 -1.37 -7.76
N ASP A 87 -8.67 -1.34 -7.47
CA ASP A 87 -7.67 -2.08 -8.26
C ASP A 87 -7.92 -3.60 -8.18
N ALA A 88 -8.29 -4.10 -6.99
CA ALA A 88 -8.61 -5.50 -6.79
C ALA A 88 -9.86 -5.93 -7.57
N ILE A 89 -10.96 -5.19 -7.44
CA ILE A 89 -12.24 -5.58 -8.07
C ILE A 89 -12.14 -5.55 -9.60
N GLN A 90 -11.31 -4.66 -10.18
CA GLN A 90 -11.08 -4.64 -11.62
C GLN A 90 -10.46 -5.94 -12.16
N GLY A 91 -9.73 -6.68 -11.32
CA GLY A 91 -9.16 -7.97 -11.67
C GLY A 91 -10.11 -9.16 -11.47
N TRP A 92 -11.32 -8.95 -10.93
CA TRP A 92 -12.29 -10.01 -10.70
C TRP A 92 -13.00 -10.42 -11.99
N LEU A 93 -13.35 -11.70 -12.05
CA LEU A 93 -14.15 -12.27 -13.14
C LEU A 93 -15.37 -12.95 -12.55
N PHE A 94 -16.53 -12.67 -13.12
CA PHE A 94 -17.81 -13.25 -12.73
C PHE A 94 -18.30 -14.23 -13.79
N ARG A 95 -19.13 -15.18 -13.38
CA ARG A 95 -19.93 -15.98 -14.30
C ARG A 95 -20.98 -15.06 -14.91
N PRO A 96 -21.14 -15.06 -16.25
CA PRO A 96 -22.18 -14.29 -16.92
C PRO A 96 -23.54 -14.41 -16.24
N PHE A 97 -24.20 -13.28 -16.03
CA PHE A 97 -25.55 -13.25 -15.48
C PHE A 97 -26.56 -13.45 -16.59
N GLU A 98 -27.62 -14.20 -16.31
CA GLU A 98 -28.68 -14.45 -17.28
C GLU A 98 -29.96 -13.72 -16.86
N VAL A 99 -30.60 -13.06 -17.82
CA VAL A 99 -31.93 -12.49 -17.70
C VAL A 99 -32.77 -13.11 -18.81
N GLU A 100 -33.84 -13.82 -18.44
CA GLU A 100 -34.71 -14.53 -19.39
C GLU A 100 -33.93 -15.49 -20.33
N GLY A 101 -32.89 -16.15 -19.80
CA GLY A 101 -32.05 -17.08 -20.54
C GLY A 101 -31.05 -16.44 -21.51
N LYS A 102 -30.81 -15.12 -21.40
CA LYS A 102 -29.81 -14.40 -22.21
C LYS A 102 -28.79 -13.70 -21.31
N ALA A 103 -27.52 -13.71 -21.72
CA ALA A 103 -26.45 -13.00 -21.03
C ALA A 103 -26.75 -11.49 -20.94
N ALA A 104 -26.71 -10.95 -19.72
CA ALA A 104 -27.06 -9.57 -19.41
C ALA A 104 -25.94 -8.90 -18.61
N ALA A 105 -25.78 -7.59 -18.83
CA ALA A 105 -24.95 -6.76 -17.96
C ALA A 105 -25.75 -6.38 -16.72
N VAL A 106 -25.09 -6.42 -15.56
CA VAL A 106 -25.73 -6.16 -14.26
C VAL A 106 -24.94 -5.12 -13.47
N GLU A 107 -25.60 -4.50 -12.50
CA GLU A 107 -24.94 -3.69 -11.48
C GLU A 107 -25.13 -4.31 -10.09
N ALA A 108 -24.08 -4.33 -9.30
CA ALA A 108 -24.10 -4.88 -7.94
C ALA A 108 -23.39 -3.92 -6.97
N LEU A 109 -23.82 -3.92 -5.70
CA LEU A 109 -23.06 -3.33 -4.61
C LEU A 109 -22.16 -4.40 -4.01
N ILE A 110 -20.85 -4.30 -4.24
CA ILE A 110 -19.84 -5.20 -3.69
C ILE A 110 -19.19 -4.52 -2.50
N LYS A 111 -19.16 -5.24 -1.37
CA LYS A 111 -18.46 -4.84 -0.16
C LYS A 111 -17.13 -5.57 -0.11
N ILE A 112 -16.04 -4.83 -0.12
CA ILE A 112 -14.69 -5.34 0.13
C ILE A 112 -14.33 -4.98 1.56
N GLN A 113 -14.06 -6.00 2.36
CA GLN A 113 -13.70 -5.84 3.76
C GLN A 113 -12.17 -5.75 3.89
N PHE A 114 -11.71 -4.69 4.53
CA PHE A 114 -10.36 -4.61 5.07
C PHE A 114 -10.48 -4.95 6.55
N PRO A 115 -10.21 -6.21 6.93
CA PRO A 115 -10.21 -6.56 8.34
C PRO A 115 -9.16 -5.71 9.09
N PRO A 116 -9.24 -5.60 10.42
CA PRO A 116 -8.03 -5.30 11.20
C PRO A 116 -6.90 -6.21 10.70
N GLY A 117 -5.66 -5.77 10.75
CA GLY A 117 -4.48 -6.48 10.21
C GLY A 117 -4.12 -7.81 10.90
N ASP A 118 -5.15 -8.62 11.17
CA ASP A 118 -5.20 -9.94 11.79
C ASP A 118 -6.15 -10.84 10.95
N SER A 119 -5.65 -11.48 9.89
CA SER A 119 -6.30 -12.54 9.11
C SER A 119 -6.73 -13.74 9.99
N PRO A 120 -7.58 -14.66 9.50
CA PRO A 120 -7.90 -15.90 10.21
C PRO A 120 -6.68 -16.77 10.61
N GLU A 121 -5.55 -16.64 9.91
CA GLU A 121 -4.27 -17.24 10.31
C GLU A 121 -3.60 -16.47 11.47
N GLU A 122 -3.70 -15.14 11.49
CA GLU A 122 -3.22 -14.27 12.57
C GLU A 122 -4.07 -14.40 13.84
N ILE A 123 -5.36 -14.77 13.72
CA ILE A 123 -6.26 -15.11 14.84
C ILE A 123 -5.89 -16.46 15.48
N LYS A 124 -5.24 -17.39 14.74
CA LYS A 124 -4.73 -18.66 15.30
C LYS A 124 -3.38 -18.51 15.99
N GLU A 125 -2.63 -17.48 15.61
CA GLU A 125 -1.42 -17.07 16.30
C GLU A 125 -1.83 -16.56 17.68
N ALA A 126 -1.13 -16.97 18.75
CA ALA A 126 -1.52 -16.54 20.10
C ALA A 126 -1.46 -14.99 20.13
N PRO A 127 -2.59 -14.28 20.24
CA PRO A 127 -2.61 -12.81 20.24
C PRO A 127 -1.70 -12.24 21.33
N GLU A 128 -1.40 -13.04 22.34
CA GLU A 128 -0.40 -12.80 23.38
C GLU A 128 1.02 -12.53 22.85
N LYS A 129 1.52 -13.28 21.86
CA LYS A 129 2.89 -13.07 21.33
C LYS A 129 3.00 -11.78 20.55
N LEU A 130 2.01 -11.48 19.72
CA LEU A 130 1.96 -10.23 18.96
C LEU A 130 1.75 -9.03 19.90
N ALA A 131 0.91 -9.17 20.92
CA ALA A 131 0.75 -8.15 21.96
C ALA A 131 2.03 -7.92 22.76
N GLU A 132 2.77 -8.99 23.10
CA GLU A 132 4.06 -8.87 23.77
C GLU A 132 5.08 -8.14 22.88
N PHE A 133 5.19 -8.54 21.60
CA PHE A 133 6.02 -7.84 20.62
C PHE A 133 5.66 -6.36 20.56
N SER A 134 4.38 -6.03 20.37
CA SER A 134 3.87 -4.66 20.28
C SER A 134 4.21 -3.83 21.52
N SER A 135 4.06 -4.42 22.72
CA SER A 135 4.42 -3.78 23.98
C SER A 135 5.92 -3.50 24.08
N VAL A 136 6.75 -4.48 23.73
CA VAL A 136 8.22 -4.37 23.81
C VAL A 136 8.76 -3.38 22.78
N ILE A 137 8.30 -3.43 21.54
CA ILE A 137 8.77 -2.50 20.50
C ILE A 137 8.35 -1.06 20.82
N SER A 138 7.15 -0.86 21.36
CA SER A 138 6.70 0.46 21.82
C SER A 138 7.59 1.02 22.94
N ALA A 139 7.99 0.18 23.91
CA ALA A 139 8.90 0.59 24.97
C ALA A 139 10.31 0.91 24.45
N CYS A 140 10.81 0.16 23.46
CA CYS A 140 12.07 0.46 22.76
C CYS A 140 11.98 1.84 22.08
N GLN A 141 10.92 2.08 21.31
CA GLN A 141 10.70 3.35 20.60
C GLN A 141 10.57 4.54 21.56
N GLU A 142 9.91 4.36 22.71
CA GLU A 142 9.82 5.37 23.76
C GLU A 142 11.21 5.76 24.27
N LYS A 143 12.06 4.79 24.58
CA LYS A 143 13.44 5.07 25.04
C LYS A 143 14.29 5.76 23.98
N LEU A 144 14.11 5.42 22.70
CA LEU A 144 14.80 6.11 21.60
C LEU A 144 14.32 7.55 21.46
N ARG A 145 13.01 7.80 21.59
CA ARG A 145 12.43 9.14 21.58
C ARG A 145 12.90 10.00 22.75
N ASP A 146 13.11 9.38 23.91
CA ASP A 146 13.69 10.00 25.11
C ASP A 146 15.21 10.23 25.00
N GLU A 147 15.82 9.96 23.85
CA GLU A 147 17.27 10.06 23.61
C GLU A 147 18.11 9.17 24.56
N LYS A 148 17.57 8.01 24.95
CA LYS A 148 18.22 7.02 25.84
C LYS A 148 18.58 5.74 25.09
N PRO A 149 19.50 5.78 24.12
CA PRO A 149 19.77 4.63 23.26
C PRO A 149 20.43 3.45 23.99
N VAL A 150 21.20 3.71 25.06
CA VAL A 150 21.80 2.65 25.90
C VAL A 150 20.74 1.88 26.68
N GLU A 151 19.69 2.56 27.16
CA GLU A 151 18.54 1.89 27.80
C GLU A 151 17.64 1.19 26.77
N ALA A 152 17.52 1.76 25.57
CA ALA A 152 16.71 1.21 24.49
C ALA A 152 17.28 -0.11 23.95
N GLU A 153 18.60 -0.19 23.73
CA GLU A 153 19.29 -1.33 23.11
C GLU A 153 18.82 -2.71 23.61
N PRO A 154 18.83 -3.03 24.92
CA PRO A 154 18.38 -4.34 25.40
C PRO A 154 16.89 -4.59 25.15
N ILE A 155 16.05 -3.54 25.15
CA ILE A 155 14.61 -3.65 24.88
C ILE A 155 14.37 -3.94 23.40
N CYS A 156 15.06 -3.21 22.51
CA CYS A 156 14.95 -3.41 21.06
C CYS A 156 15.45 -4.81 20.64
N ARG A 157 16.55 -5.30 21.26
CA ARG A 157 17.02 -6.68 21.04
C ARG A 157 16.00 -7.73 21.48
N LYS A 158 15.25 -7.48 22.56
CA LYS A 158 14.12 -8.36 22.95
C LYS A 158 13.04 -8.39 21.87
N ALA A 159 12.76 -7.25 21.22
CA ALA A 159 11.80 -7.19 20.11
C ALA A 159 12.21 -8.09 18.93
N ILE A 160 13.50 -8.17 18.58
CA ILE A 160 14.00 -9.09 17.53
C ILE A 160 13.71 -10.54 17.91
N ALA A 161 13.97 -10.94 19.16
CA ALA A 161 13.70 -12.30 19.62
C ALA A 161 12.20 -12.64 19.48
N LEU A 162 11.32 -11.74 19.93
CA LEU A 162 9.87 -11.91 19.81
C LEU A 162 9.41 -11.96 18.35
N ALA A 163 9.92 -11.06 17.49
CA ALA A 163 9.61 -11.05 16.06
C ALA A 163 10.04 -12.34 15.35
N SER A 164 11.15 -12.96 15.79
CA SER A 164 11.61 -14.24 15.24
C SER A 164 10.63 -15.40 15.51
N GLU A 165 9.85 -15.32 16.58
CA GLU A 165 8.86 -16.33 16.96
C GLU A 165 7.49 -16.15 16.28
N LEU A 166 7.27 -15.01 15.64
CA LEU A 166 6.04 -14.74 14.88
C LEU A 166 6.01 -15.55 13.58
N ALA A 167 4.84 -15.66 13.00
CA ALA A 167 4.62 -16.40 11.78
C ALA A 167 5.47 -15.84 10.62
N PRO A 168 5.86 -16.67 9.63
CA PRO A 168 6.73 -16.23 8.54
C PRO A 168 6.16 -15.12 7.64
N HIS A 169 4.86 -14.84 7.68
CA HIS A 169 4.24 -13.75 6.92
C HIS A 169 4.30 -12.40 7.63
N ARG A 170 4.60 -12.39 8.94
CA ARG A 170 4.77 -11.19 9.80
C ARG A 170 6.14 -10.54 9.60
N GLN A 171 6.46 -10.21 8.35
CA GLN A 171 7.79 -9.69 8.00
C GLN A 171 7.96 -8.24 8.43
N LEU A 172 6.88 -7.46 8.53
CA LEU A 172 6.93 -6.05 8.92
C LEU A 172 7.37 -5.88 10.38
N GLU A 173 6.95 -6.78 11.27
CA GLU A 173 7.38 -6.81 12.67
C GLU A 173 8.89 -7.06 12.78
N ARG A 174 9.45 -7.88 11.88
CA ARG A 174 10.90 -8.10 11.80
C ARG A 174 11.61 -6.85 11.29
N VAL A 175 11.09 -6.22 10.24
CA VAL A 175 11.60 -4.93 9.72
C VAL A 175 11.68 -3.90 10.84
N ASP A 176 10.60 -3.66 11.58
CA ASP A 176 10.59 -2.67 12.68
C ASP A 176 11.56 -3.07 13.80
N ALA A 177 11.60 -4.34 14.21
CA ALA A 177 12.53 -4.80 15.25
C ALA A 177 14.00 -4.55 14.89
N PHE A 178 14.40 -4.87 13.66
CA PHE A 178 15.77 -4.66 13.18
C PHE A 178 16.07 -3.17 12.97
N GLN A 179 15.15 -2.40 12.41
CA GLN A 179 15.28 -0.95 12.25
C GLN A 179 15.55 -0.27 13.60
N GLN A 180 14.71 -0.51 14.62
CA GLN A 180 14.86 0.17 15.90
C GLN A 180 16.11 -0.27 16.67
N THR A 181 16.49 -1.55 16.56
CA THR A 181 17.73 -2.04 17.15
C THR A 181 18.95 -1.43 16.46
N GLY A 182 18.95 -1.35 15.13
CA GLY A 182 19.98 -0.66 14.36
C GLY A 182 20.07 0.81 14.74
N HIS A 183 18.94 1.48 14.95
CA HIS A 183 18.88 2.88 15.40
C HIS A 183 19.46 3.06 16.80
N ALA A 184 19.16 2.15 17.74
CA ALA A 184 19.74 2.16 19.08
C ALA A 184 21.27 2.05 19.05
N PHE A 185 21.82 1.18 18.20
CA PHE A 185 23.28 1.06 18.01
C PHE A 185 23.86 2.30 17.31
N PHE A 186 23.19 2.80 16.29
CA PHE A 186 23.64 3.95 15.52
C PHE A 186 23.78 5.20 16.39
N LEU A 187 22.79 5.48 17.25
CA LEU A 187 22.83 6.60 18.20
C LEU A 187 23.97 6.46 19.23
N GLN A 188 24.38 5.23 19.53
CA GLN A 188 25.56 4.96 20.37
C GLN A 188 26.89 5.02 19.61
N LYS A 189 26.88 5.33 18.30
CA LYS A 189 28.03 5.29 17.39
C LYS A 189 28.65 3.90 17.21
N LYS A 190 27.90 2.85 17.54
CA LYS A 190 28.23 1.45 17.31
C LYS A 190 27.85 1.07 15.87
N PHE A 191 28.56 1.65 14.90
CA PHE A 191 28.16 1.62 13.49
C PHE A 191 28.23 0.24 12.84
N ALA A 192 29.15 -0.63 13.29
CA ALA A 192 29.25 -1.99 12.78
C ALA A 192 28.02 -2.81 13.19
N GLU A 193 27.62 -2.73 14.46
CA GLU A 193 26.43 -3.40 14.97
C GLU A 193 25.15 -2.80 14.38
N ALA A 194 25.10 -1.48 14.18
CA ALA A 194 24.01 -0.83 13.47
C ALA A 194 23.88 -1.36 12.02
N LEU A 195 25.01 -1.49 11.32
CA LEU A 195 25.04 -1.98 9.94
C LEU A 195 24.50 -3.41 9.82
N GLU A 196 24.90 -4.32 10.72
CA GLU A 196 24.38 -5.69 10.73
C GLU A 196 22.86 -5.73 10.87
N ASN A 197 22.30 -4.89 11.75
CA ASN A 197 20.85 -4.81 11.94
C ASN A 197 20.14 -4.19 10.73
N TYR A 198 20.68 -3.11 10.15
CA TYR A 198 20.08 -2.49 8.96
C TYR A 198 20.18 -3.36 7.70
N GLN A 199 21.19 -4.22 7.59
CA GLN A 199 21.24 -5.22 6.52
C GLN A 199 20.14 -6.27 6.67
N GLN A 200 19.83 -6.69 7.90
CA GLN A 200 18.68 -7.56 8.16
C GLN A 200 17.35 -6.84 7.90
N GLU A 201 17.21 -5.57 8.31
CA GLU A 201 16.06 -4.72 7.97
C GLU A 201 15.82 -4.70 6.45
N LEU A 202 16.87 -4.38 5.67
CA LEU A 202 16.79 -4.34 4.20
C LEU A 202 16.38 -5.70 3.62
N GLN A 203 16.99 -6.79 4.10
CA GLN A 203 16.66 -8.14 3.65
C GLN A 203 15.17 -8.47 3.88
N TYR A 204 14.62 -8.16 5.05
CA TYR A 204 13.22 -8.41 5.35
C TYR A 204 12.28 -7.45 4.61
N ALA A 205 12.66 -6.18 4.44
CA ALA A 205 11.88 -5.20 3.69
C ALA A 205 11.72 -5.65 2.22
N SER A 206 12.80 -6.13 1.59
CA SER A 206 12.77 -6.66 0.23
C SER A 206 11.92 -7.94 0.08
N GLN A 207 11.70 -8.69 1.15
CA GLN A 207 10.83 -9.87 1.16
C GLN A 207 9.36 -9.53 1.46
N ALA A 208 9.12 -8.47 2.23
CA ALA A 208 7.80 -8.11 2.72
C ALA A 208 6.95 -7.38 1.68
N VAL A 209 7.58 -6.54 0.85
CA VAL A 209 6.87 -5.65 -0.09
C VAL A 209 7.63 -5.59 -1.41
N GLU A 210 6.96 -5.92 -2.51
CA GLU A 210 7.50 -5.66 -3.84
C GLU A 210 7.51 -4.14 -4.07
N HIS A 211 8.68 -3.52 -4.23
CA HIS A 211 8.85 -2.09 -4.54
C HIS A 211 8.33 -1.11 -3.45
N GLY A 212 8.39 -1.50 -2.17
CA GLY A 212 7.96 -0.65 -1.04
C GLY A 212 8.96 0.46 -0.65
N VAL A 213 8.45 1.59 -0.16
CA VAL A 213 9.26 2.73 0.34
C VAL A 213 10.06 2.40 1.60
N GLU A 214 9.70 1.31 2.27
CA GLU A 214 10.45 0.70 3.36
C GLU A 214 11.84 0.24 2.89
N ILE A 215 11.97 -0.20 1.62
CA ILE A 215 13.26 -0.58 1.03
C ILE A 215 14.16 0.65 0.88
N ALA A 216 13.61 1.79 0.45
CA ALA A 216 14.37 3.04 0.34
C ALA A 216 14.87 3.54 1.71
N ALA A 217 14.04 3.44 2.76
CA ALA A 217 14.44 3.79 4.12
C ALA A 217 15.58 2.90 4.60
N ALA A 218 15.47 1.58 4.39
CA ALA A 218 16.49 0.61 4.78
C ALA A 218 17.83 0.87 4.05
N HIS A 219 17.81 1.14 2.74
CA HIS A 219 19.02 1.55 2.00
C HIS A 219 19.67 2.80 2.62
N ARG A 220 18.89 3.82 2.97
CA ARG A 220 19.43 5.01 3.66
C ARG A 220 20.05 4.66 5.02
N HIS A 221 19.43 3.78 5.80
CA HIS A 221 19.97 3.34 7.09
C HIS A 221 21.30 2.58 6.93
N VAL A 222 21.36 1.66 5.96
CA VAL A 222 22.59 0.94 5.59
C VAL A 222 23.67 1.94 5.13
N ALA A 223 23.34 2.91 4.29
CA ALA A 223 24.25 3.95 3.84
C ALA A 223 24.84 4.75 5.01
N ASN A 224 24.00 5.21 5.93
CA ASN A 224 24.42 5.94 7.13
C ASN A 224 25.39 5.11 7.99
N ALA A 225 25.09 3.82 8.20
CA ALA A 225 25.95 2.95 9.00
C ALA A 225 27.27 2.62 8.28
N LEU A 226 27.23 2.34 6.97
CA LEU A 226 28.44 2.17 6.14
C LEU A 226 29.33 3.41 6.21
N TRP A 227 28.75 4.60 6.11
CA TRP A 227 29.47 5.86 6.26
C TRP A 227 30.13 5.96 7.64
N GLY A 228 29.40 5.66 8.71
CA GLY A 228 29.95 5.61 10.08
C GLY A 228 31.10 4.62 10.26
N THR A 229 31.13 3.52 9.51
CA THR A 229 32.25 2.55 9.48
C THR A 229 33.41 2.96 8.57
N GLY A 230 33.30 4.06 7.82
CA GLY A 230 34.31 4.53 6.86
C GLY A 230 34.23 3.88 5.48
N ARG A 231 33.23 3.03 5.22
CA ARG A 231 32.98 2.35 3.94
C ARG A 231 32.24 3.28 2.96
N LYS A 232 32.87 4.41 2.64
CA LYS A 232 32.24 5.54 1.94
C LYS A 232 31.71 5.22 0.56
N GLU A 233 32.44 4.45 -0.25
CA GLU A 233 31.96 4.10 -1.60
C GLU A 233 30.73 3.20 -1.57
N GLU A 234 30.68 2.29 -0.59
CA GLU A 234 29.49 1.44 -0.41
C GLU A 234 28.32 2.27 0.10
N ALA A 235 28.56 3.21 1.02
CA ALA A 235 27.54 4.15 1.46
C ALA A 235 26.96 4.99 0.31
N ARG A 236 27.83 5.45 -0.62
CA ARG A 236 27.42 6.19 -1.83
C ARG A 236 26.44 5.38 -2.66
N VAL A 237 26.76 4.11 -2.95
CA VAL A 237 25.89 3.21 -3.72
C VAL A 237 24.53 3.02 -3.04
N GLU A 238 24.51 2.86 -1.72
CA GLU A 238 23.26 2.68 -0.97
C GLU A 238 22.40 3.95 -0.93
N TYR A 239 23.00 5.14 -0.87
CA TYR A 239 22.26 6.40 -1.05
C TYR A 239 21.64 6.50 -2.44
N GLU A 240 22.38 6.14 -3.49
CA GLU A 240 21.86 6.14 -4.87
C GLU A 240 20.63 5.23 -5.01
N GLN A 241 20.65 4.03 -4.41
CA GLN A 241 19.49 3.13 -4.39
C GLN A 241 18.29 3.77 -3.68
N ALA A 242 18.50 4.36 -2.49
CA ALA A 242 17.44 5.04 -1.76
C ALA A 242 16.81 6.20 -2.56
N GLU A 243 17.64 7.00 -3.26
CA GLU A 243 17.16 8.10 -4.09
C GLU A 243 16.30 7.63 -5.27
N ILE A 244 16.74 6.57 -5.97
CA ILE A 244 16.02 5.99 -7.10
C ILE A 244 14.64 5.52 -6.65
N ILE A 245 14.58 4.72 -5.58
CA ILE A 245 13.32 4.14 -5.09
C ILE A 245 12.37 5.24 -4.61
N TYR A 246 12.85 6.26 -3.89
CA TYR A 246 11.99 7.36 -3.49
C TYR A 246 11.51 8.20 -4.69
N ALA A 247 12.34 8.41 -5.71
CA ALA A 247 11.93 9.13 -6.93
C ALA A 247 10.83 8.37 -7.69
N GLU A 248 10.95 7.05 -7.81
CA GLU A 248 9.93 6.20 -8.42
C GLU A 248 8.64 6.20 -7.60
N ALA A 249 8.74 6.06 -6.27
CA ALA A 249 7.58 6.12 -5.38
C ALA A 249 6.88 7.48 -5.44
N GLU A 250 7.63 8.58 -5.49
CA GLU A 250 7.12 9.95 -5.66
C GLU A 250 6.36 10.12 -6.98
N ALA A 251 6.91 9.61 -8.09
CA ALA A 251 6.29 9.68 -9.42
C ALA A 251 4.99 8.86 -9.51
N ASN A 252 4.93 7.73 -8.80
CA ASN A 252 3.80 6.80 -8.79
C ASN A 252 2.79 7.09 -7.67
N ALA A 253 3.02 8.11 -6.83
CA ALA A 253 2.14 8.44 -5.72
C ALA A 253 0.75 8.90 -6.20
N ASN A 254 -0.30 8.24 -5.72
CA ASN A 254 -1.69 8.54 -6.07
C ASN A 254 -2.34 9.64 -5.21
N SER A 255 -1.57 10.27 -4.32
CA SER A 255 -2.05 11.30 -3.40
C SER A 255 -0.97 12.34 -3.13
N PRO A 256 -1.31 13.65 -3.07
CA PRO A 256 -0.38 14.70 -2.67
C PRO A 256 0.28 14.45 -1.31
N PHE A 257 -0.41 13.79 -0.37
CA PHE A 257 0.15 13.45 0.94
C PHE A 257 1.33 12.48 0.81
N LEU A 258 1.16 11.41 0.03
CA LEU A 258 2.21 10.41 -0.21
C LEU A 258 3.36 11.02 -1.01
N GLN A 259 3.03 11.77 -2.07
CA GLN A 259 4.01 12.48 -2.88
C GLN A 259 4.90 13.40 -2.01
N ASN A 260 4.28 14.21 -1.14
CA ASN A 260 5.00 15.07 -0.22
C ASN A 260 5.87 14.28 0.78
N GLY A 261 5.37 13.15 1.29
CA GLY A 261 6.12 12.28 2.18
C GLY A 261 7.36 11.71 1.52
N TYR A 262 7.23 11.18 0.30
CA TYR A 262 8.34 10.63 -0.47
C TYR A 262 9.34 11.71 -0.89
N ALA A 263 8.86 12.86 -1.37
CA ALA A 263 9.70 14.00 -1.69
C ALA A 263 10.51 14.48 -0.49
N LYS A 264 9.89 14.54 0.71
CA LYS A 264 10.59 14.90 1.96
C LYS A 264 11.69 13.89 2.31
N ASN A 265 11.41 12.60 2.21
CA ASN A 265 12.38 11.56 2.53
C ASN A 265 13.53 11.54 1.51
N ARG A 266 13.21 11.62 0.22
CA ARG A 266 14.19 11.76 -0.87
C ARG A 266 15.11 12.95 -0.64
N LYS A 267 14.55 14.13 -0.33
CA LYS A 267 15.33 15.33 0.00
C LYS A 267 16.32 15.07 1.14
N ALA A 268 15.91 14.35 2.17
CA ALA A 268 16.79 14.03 3.29
C ALA A 268 17.93 13.08 2.89
N VAL A 269 17.64 12.05 2.06
CA VAL A 269 18.66 11.16 1.49
C VAL A 269 19.69 11.95 0.67
N MET A 270 19.23 12.83 -0.22
CA MET A 270 20.11 13.63 -1.08
C MET A 270 21.05 14.55 -0.29
N LEU A 271 20.58 15.09 0.85
CA LEU A 271 21.41 15.91 1.72
C LEU A 271 22.46 15.08 2.48
N ASP A 272 22.08 13.90 2.97
CA ASP A 272 23.03 12.97 3.59
C ASP A 272 24.11 12.52 2.59
N HIS A 273 23.69 12.17 1.37
CA HIS A 273 24.56 11.79 0.27
C HIS A 273 25.51 12.92 -0.15
N ALA A 274 25.00 14.14 -0.32
CA ALA A 274 25.84 15.30 -0.63
C ALA A 274 26.90 15.54 0.46
N ALA A 275 26.53 15.39 1.74
CA ALA A 275 27.48 15.52 2.83
C ALA A 275 28.58 14.44 2.81
N LEU A 276 28.24 13.21 2.43
CA LEU A 276 29.22 12.15 2.18
C LEU A 276 30.16 12.52 1.02
N LEU A 277 29.63 12.97 -0.11
CA LEU A 277 30.41 13.37 -1.30
C LEU A 277 31.37 14.52 -1.00
N ARG A 278 30.95 15.52 -0.21
CA ARG A 278 31.84 16.58 0.31
C ARG A 278 33.04 15.97 1.05
N GLN A 279 32.80 14.98 1.91
CA GLN A 279 33.84 14.30 2.66
C GLN A 279 34.72 13.38 1.80
N MET A 280 34.28 13.03 0.60
CA MET A 280 35.04 12.29 -0.42
C MET A 280 35.80 13.23 -1.38
N GLY A 281 35.57 14.55 -1.30
CA GLY A 281 36.16 15.54 -2.19
C GLY A 281 35.40 15.76 -3.51
N GLN A 282 34.25 15.10 -3.68
CA GLN A 282 33.37 15.21 -4.86
C GLN A 282 32.46 16.44 -4.75
N ASN A 283 33.08 17.63 -4.70
CA ASN A 283 32.37 18.87 -4.39
C ASN A 283 31.33 19.30 -5.44
N GLU A 284 31.62 19.06 -6.73
CA GLU A 284 30.69 19.43 -7.82
C GLU A 284 29.43 18.57 -7.78
N GLU A 285 29.59 17.27 -7.54
CA GLU A 285 28.49 16.32 -7.42
C GLU A 285 27.65 16.58 -6.17
N ALA A 286 28.30 16.89 -5.04
CA ALA A 286 27.63 17.32 -3.82
C ALA A 286 26.80 18.60 -4.05
N GLU A 287 27.37 19.62 -4.69
CA GLU A 287 26.65 20.86 -4.99
C GLU A 287 25.46 20.63 -5.92
N PHE A 288 25.60 19.72 -6.89
CA PHE A 288 24.50 19.32 -7.75
C PHE A 288 23.36 18.67 -6.97
N LEU A 289 23.64 17.73 -6.06
CA LEU A 289 22.64 17.11 -5.21
C LEU A 289 21.98 18.13 -4.25
N GLU A 290 22.76 19.01 -3.63
CA GLU A 290 22.26 20.10 -2.76
C GLU A 290 21.26 20.99 -3.51
N LYS A 291 21.57 21.37 -4.77
CA LYS A 291 20.68 22.16 -5.62
C LYS A 291 19.39 21.42 -5.96
N GLN A 292 19.48 20.14 -6.31
CA GLN A 292 18.28 19.35 -6.59
C GLN A 292 17.42 19.19 -5.33
N ALA A 293 18.03 18.91 -4.17
CA ALA A 293 17.33 18.81 -2.89
C ALA A 293 16.64 20.14 -2.50
N ALA A 294 17.28 21.28 -2.79
CA ALA A 294 16.70 22.61 -2.58
C ALA A 294 15.50 22.88 -3.50
N ALA A 295 15.50 22.32 -4.72
CA ALA A 295 14.40 22.47 -5.68
C ALA A 295 13.15 21.64 -5.33
N ILE A 296 13.26 20.65 -4.42
CA ILE A 296 12.11 19.88 -3.93
C ILE A 296 11.22 20.78 -3.06
N VAL A 297 10.04 21.11 -3.58
CA VAL A 297 9.00 21.89 -2.91
C VAL A 297 8.02 20.94 -2.24
N ILE A 298 8.03 20.91 -0.90
CA ILE A 298 7.05 20.19 -0.10
C ILE A 298 5.82 21.09 0.03
N LYS A 299 4.70 20.71 -0.60
CA LYS A 299 3.45 21.50 -0.54
C LYS A 299 2.82 21.29 0.84
N GLU A 300 2.46 22.37 1.55
CA GLU A 300 1.66 22.23 2.77
C GLU A 300 0.29 21.64 2.40
N THR A 301 0.01 20.41 2.86
CA THR A 301 -1.31 19.82 2.72
C THR A 301 -2.25 20.57 3.66
N VAL A 302 -3.11 21.42 3.09
CA VAL A 302 -4.23 22.01 3.83
C VAL A 302 -5.05 20.85 4.39
N ARG A 303 -5.21 20.80 5.72
CA ARG A 303 -6.19 19.93 6.35
C ARG A 303 -7.57 20.45 5.94
N GLU A 304 -8.19 19.81 4.94
CA GLU A 304 -9.63 19.93 4.69
C GLU A 304 -10.43 19.15 5.74
#